data_AF-A0A7V9RMN6-F1
#
_entry.id   AF-A0A7V9RMN6-F1
#
_cell.length_a   1.000
_cell.length_b   1.000
_cell.length_c   1.000
_cell.angle_alpha   90.00
_cell.angle_beta   90.00
_cell.angle_gamma   90.00
#
_symmetry.space_group_name_H-M   'P 1'
#
loop_
_entity.id
_entity.type
_entity.pdbx_description
1 polymer ?
#
loop_
_entity_poly.entity_id
_entity_poly.type
_entity_poly.pdbx_seq_one_letter_code
_entity_poly.pdbx_strand_id
1 'polypeptide(L)'
;MSWPSTPGRRAACSTWWQRGRRRAVRRTTWTAGSRAGSVRPDLLRAMLRDPYFALAPRSVRAIGWEDLAATLTQLSACSVAAAVQSYDVAELLVSGGGTRNPELMRRLRDVLPQATVADADSRGVDPDAKEVLMWALLGFLSWHGLPGTVIGQDGRTATGASGPRVLGRLTPGARPLRMPDPSSTPVRSLRLV
;
A
#
# COMPACT_ATOMS: atom_id res chain seq x y z
N MET A 1 6.79 -12.07 -19.15
CA MET A 1 7.05 -12.75 -17.86
C MET A 1 5.72 -12.97 -17.17
N SER A 2 5.26 -14.21 -17.16
CA SER A 2 3.96 -14.64 -16.63
C SER A 2 3.99 -14.63 -15.10
N TRP A 3 2.94 -14.09 -14.47
CA TRP A 3 2.63 -14.32 -13.06
C TRP A 3 1.64 -15.48 -12.98
N PRO A 4 2.01 -16.67 -12.48
CA PRO A 4 1.03 -17.73 -12.27
C PRO A 4 0.20 -17.43 -11.01
N SER A 5 -1.11 -17.28 -11.20
CA SER A 5 -2.10 -17.15 -10.15
C SER A 5 -2.34 -18.50 -9.44
N THR A 6 -1.65 -18.74 -8.33
CA THR A 6 -1.98 -19.83 -7.39
C THR A 6 -2.69 -19.28 -6.13
N PRO A 7 -3.69 -19.98 -5.56
CA PRO A 7 -4.59 -19.45 -4.53
C PRO A 7 -3.96 -19.16 -3.15
N GLY A 8 -2.65 -19.40 -2.96
CA GLY A 8 -1.95 -19.26 -1.68
C GLY A 8 -1.53 -17.83 -1.29
N ARG A 9 -1.69 -16.83 -2.16
CA ARG A 9 -1.06 -15.50 -2.03
C ARG A 9 -1.65 -14.55 -0.96
N ARG A 10 -2.81 -14.86 -0.36
CA ARG A 10 -3.41 -14.02 0.71
C ARG A 10 -3.05 -14.47 2.13
N ALA A 11 -2.55 -15.69 2.30
CA ALA A 11 -2.37 -16.25 3.64
C ALA A 11 -1.07 -15.76 4.30
N ALA A 12 0.04 -15.59 3.59
CA ALA A 12 1.35 -15.47 4.26
C ALA A 12 1.53 -14.20 5.10
N CYS A 13 1.12 -13.02 4.60
CA CYS A 13 1.35 -11.75 5.31
C CYS A 13 0.47 -11.58 6.56
N SER A 14 -0.77 -12.07 6.52
CA SER A 14 -1.65 -12.11 7.69
C SER A 14 -1.27 -13.23 8.66
N THR A 15 -0.76 -14.37 8.17
CA THR A 15 -0.36 -15.51 9.01
C THR A 15 0.90 -15.20 9.83
N TRP A 16 1.82 -14.39 9.32
CA TRP A 16 2.98 -13.90 10.07
C TRP A 16 2.58 -13.00 11.25
N TRP A 17 1.66 -12.07 11.01
CA TRP A 17 1.12 -11.18 12.04
C TRP A 17 0.26 -11.93 13.07
N GLN A 18 -0.49 -12.96 12.64
CA GLN A 18 -1.38 -13.74 13.51
C GLN A 18 -0.68 -14.81 14.37
N ARG A 19 0.46 -15.37 13.94
CA ARG A 19 1.14 -16.46 14.66
C ARG A 19 2.28 -16.02 15.58
N GLY A 20 2.74 -14.76 15.49
CA GLY A 20 3.96 -14.29 16.18
C GLY A 20 3.80 -13.87 17.65
N ARG A 21 2.75 -13.10 18.00
CA ARG A 21 2.40 -12.66 19.37
C ARG A 21 0.97 -12.08 19.31
N ARG A 22 0.01 -12.65 20.04
CA ARG A 22 -1.40 -12.17 20.12
C ARG A 22 -1.59 -10.84 20.89
N ARG A 23 -0.59 -9.95 20.87
CA ARG A 23 -0.77 -8.57 21.33
C ARG A 23 -0.52 -7.69 20.13
N ALA A 24 -1.57 -6.98 19.69
CA ALA A 24 -1.38 -5.79 18.89
C ALA A 24 -0.35 -4.93 19.62
N VAL A 25 0.86 -4.84 19.06
CA VAL A 25 1.88 -3.93 19.58
C VAL A 25 1.26 -2.55 19.48
N ARG A 26 1.08 -1.87 20.62
CA ARG A 26 0.53 -0.51 20.61
C ARG A 26 1.42 0.35 19.72
N ARG A 27 0.82 1.25 18.96
CA ARG A 27 1.52 2.15 18.03
C ARG A 27 2.70 2.86 18.69
N THR A 28 2.53 3.32 19.93
CA THR A 28 3.57 3.97 20.73
C THR A 28 4.77 3.05 20.99
N THR A 29 4.52 1.76 21.24
CA THR A 29 5.56 0.74 21.45
C THR A 29 6.36 0.45 20.18
N TRP A 30 5.73 0.54 19.00
CA TRP A 30 6.44 0.39 17.73
C TRP A 30 7.39 1.56 17.47
N THR A 31 6.89 2.80 17.57
CA THR A 31 7.71 4.00 17.37
C THR A 31 8.89 4.06 18.35
N ALA A 32 8.64 3.77 19.63
CA ALA A 32 9.69 3.71 20.64
C ALA A 32 10.73 2.62 20.31
N GLY A 33 10.28 1.42 19.97
CA GLY A 33 11.15 0.31 19.59
C GLY A 33 12.00 0.61 18.36
N SER A 34 11.41 1.17 17.29
CA SER A 34 12.13 1.50 16.06
C SER A 34 13.18 2.59 16.22
N ARG A 35 12.98 3.50 17.19
CA ARG A 35 13.94 4.56 17.52
C ARG A 35 15.07 4.07 18.42
N ALA A 36 14.77 3.18 19.36
CA ALA A 36 15.74 2.66 20.32
C ALA A 36 16.63 1.55 19.73
N GLY A 37 16.13 0.82 18.73
CA GLY A 37 16.83 -0.31 18.14
C GLY A 37 17.83 0.04 17.04
N SER A 38 18.72 -0.90 16.78
CA SER A 38 19.66 -0.84 15.67
C SER A 38 19.19 -1.70 14.50
N VAL A 39 19.35 -1.19 13.27
CA VAL A 39 19.06 -1.97 12.07
C VAL A 39 20.06 -3.12 11.97
N ARG A 40 19.56 -4.34 11.77
CA ARG A 40 20.37 -5.54 11.49
C ARG A 40 20.61 -5.68 9.99
N PRO A 41 21.81 -5.35 9.46
CA PRO A 41 22.04 -5.28 8.02
C PRO A 41 22.05 -6.65 7.34
N ASP A 42 22.44 -7.68 8.09
CA ASP A 42 22.33 -9.09 7.71
C ASP A 42 20.87 -9.48 7.45
N LEU A 43 20.00 -9.19 8.41
CA LEU A 43 18.58 -9.52 8.30
C LEU A 43 17.86 -8.67 7.25
N LEU A 44 18.12 -7.36 7.22
CA LEU A 44 17.53 -6.46 6.23
C LEU A 44 17.83 -6.91 4.81
N ARG A 45 19.09 -7.25 4.51
CA ARG A 45 19.50 -7.75 3.18
C ARG A 45 18.83 -9.08 2.85
N ALA A 46 18.70 -9.98 3.83
CA ALA A 46 17.99 -11.23 3.63
C ALA A 46 16.50 -10.99 3.32
N MET A 47 15.85 -10.06 4.04
CA MET A 47 14.43 -9.73 3.87
C MET A 47 14.14 -9.07 2.53
N LEU A 48 14.99 -8.15 2.08
CA LEU A 48 14.83 -7.49 0.79
C LEU A 48 15.01 -8.43 -0.41
N ARG A 49 15.73 -9.54 -0.24
CA ARG A 49 15.92 -10.57 -1.27
C ARG A 49 14.83 -11.65 -1.26
N ASP A 50 13.98 -11.64 -0.25
CA ASP A 50 12.97 -12.67 -0.07
C ASP A 50 11.68 -12.29 -0.82
N PRO A 51 11.25 -13.06 -1.85
CA PRO A 51 10.08 -12.74 -2.65
C PRO A 51 8.76 -12.74 -1.86
N TYR A 52 8.74 -13.25 -0.62
CA TYR A 52 7.54 -13.32 0.23
C TYR A 52 7.78 -13.05 1.72
N PHE A 53 8.95 -12.57 2.10
CA PHE A 53 9.39 -12.57 3.51
C PHE A 53 9.25 -13.98 4.16
N ALA A 54 9.51 -15.03 3.37
CA ALA A 54 9.52 -16.43 3.77
C ALA A 54 10.66 -16.83 4.74
N LEU A 55 11.51 -15.87 5.12
CA LEU A 55 12.56 -16.00 6.13
C LEU A 55 12.13 -16.85 7.32
N ALA A 56 12.98 -17.82 7.66
CA ALA A 56 12.72 -18.77 8.72
C ALA A 56 12.44 -18.02 10.04
N PRO A 57 11.37 -18.36 10.78
CA PRO A 57 11.03 -17.71 12.05
C PRO A 57 12.17 -17.69 13.07
N ARG A 58 13.15 -18.60 12.96
CA ARG A 58 14.32 -18.67 13.84
C ARG A 58 15.26 -17.47 13.69
N SER A 59 15.51 -16.97 12.47
CA SER A 59 16.39 -15.81 12.27
C SER A 59 15.79 -14.52 12.84
N VAL A 60 14.47 -14.43 12.88
CA VAL A 60 13.74 -13.27 13.41
C VAL A 60 13.41 -13.39 14.90
N ARG A 61 13.43 -14.60 15.47
CA ARG A 61 13.19 -14.83 16.91
C ARG A 61 14.41 -14.56 17.79
N ALA A 62 15.62 -14.57 17.22
CA ALA A 62 16.87 -14.39 17.94
C ALA A 62 17.25 -12.92 18.20
N ILE A 63 16.43 -11.96 17.74
CA ILE A 63 16.71 -10.53 17.84
C ILE A 63 15.84 -9.88 18.93
N GLY A 64 16.41 -8.85 19.57
CA GLY A 64 15.67 -7.95 20.46
C GLY A 64 14.51 -7.28 19.74
N TRP A 65 13.48 -6.91 20.50
CA TRP A 65 12.28 -6.28 19.96
C TRP A 65 12.60 -4.95 19.27
N GLU A 66 13.48 -4.15 19.87
CA GLU A 66 13.92 -2.85 19.39
C GLU A 66 14.63 -2.99 18.04
N ASP A 67 15.61 -3.88 17.94
CA ASP A 67 16.34 -4.16 16.70
C ASP A 67 15.43 -4.70 15.60
N LEU A 68 14.47 -5.55 15.97
CA LEU A 68 13.45 -6.04 15.04
C LEU A 68 12.58 -4.90 14.53
N ALA A 69 12.08 -4.03 15.41
CA ALA A 69 11.25 -2.89 15.05
C ALA A 69 12.02 -1.90 14.16
N ALA A 70 13.29 -1.61 14.46
CA ALA A 70 14.16 -0.76 13.66
C ALA A 70 14.40 -1.38 12.27
N THR A 71 14.70 -2.68 12.21
CA THR A 71 14.97 -3.40 10.96
C THR A 71 13.73 -3.48 10.07
N LEU A 72 12.54 -3.77 10.62
CA LEU A 72 11.28 -3.79 9.86
C LEU A 72 10.86 -2.39 9.39
N THR A 73 11.14 -1.35 10.19
CA THR A 73 10.88 0.03 9.78
C THR A 73 11.81 0.43 8.61
N GLN A 74 13.08 0.04 8.65
CA GLN A 74 14.00 0.23 7.53
C GLN A 74 13.59 -0.56 6.29
N LEU A 75 13.20 -1.83 6.48
CA LEU A 75 12.69 -2.68 5.40
C LEU A 75 11.51 -2.02 4.69
N SER A 76 10.56 -1.46 5.46
CA SER A 76 9.40 -0.76 4.92
C SER A 76 9.81 0.44 4.06
N ALA A 77 10.72 1.29 4.56
CA ALA A 77 11.24 2.43 3.80
C ALA A 77 11.94 2.00 2.50
N CYS A 78 12.84 1.01 2.57
CA CYS A 78 13.55 0.48 1.40
C CYS A 78 12.59 -0.16 0.38
N SER A 79 11.54 -0.83 0.84
CA SER A 79 10.55 -1.46 -0.04
C SER A 79 9.73 -0.43 -0.81
N VAL A 80 9.34 0.66 -0.14
CA VAL A 80 8.69 1.80 -0.79
C VAL A 80 9.65 2.43 -1.81
N ALA A 81 10.90 2.70 -1.43
CA ALA A 81 11.88 3.29 -2.33
C ALA A 81 12.12 2.45 -3.59
N ALA A 82 12.28 1.14 -3.43
CA ALA A 82 12.42 0.21 -4.55
C ALA A 82 11.19 0.19 -5.46
N ALA A 83 9.98 0.26 -4.88
CA ALA A 83 8.73 0.24 -5.65
C ALA A 83 8.54 1.51 -6.50
N VAL A 84 9.06 2.66 -6.06
CA VAL A 84 8.91 3.93 -6.76
C VAL A 84 10.13 4.31 -7.61
N GLN A 85 11.23 3.56 -7.50
CA GLN A 85 12.52 3.90 -8.14
C GLN A 85 12.42 4.07 -9.66
N SER A 86 11.61 3.26 -10.33
CA SER A 86 11.45 3.31 -11.79
C SER A 86 10.61 4.48 -12.31
N TYR A 87 10.02 5.27 -11.42
CA TYR A 87 9.06 6.32 -11.77
C TYR A 87 9.61 7.75 -11.59
N ASP A 88 10.89 7.89 -11.23
CA ASP A 88 11.56 9.18 -11.00
C ASP A 88 10.71 10.17 -10.18
N VAL A 89 10.23 9.70 -9.04
CA VAL A 89 9.22 10.43 -8.25
C VAL A 89 9.81 11.70 -7.64
N ALA A 90 9.26 12.86 -8.01
CA ALA A 90 9.61 14.14 -7.41
C ALA A 90 8.94 14.36 -6.03
N GLU A 91 7.77 13.77 -5.83
CA GLU A 91 6.99 13.88 -4.60
C GLU A 91 6.36 12.52 -4.24
N LEU A 92 6.49 12.14 -2.96
CA LEU A 92 5.86 10.98 -2.37
C LEU A 92 4.80 11.45 -1.36
N LEU A 93 3.53 11.40 -1.77
CA LEU A 93 2.40 11.67 -0.90
C LEU A 93 2.07 10.43 -0.06
N VAL A 94 2.30 10.51 1.25
CA VAL A 94 2.05 9.43 2.19
C VAL A 94 0.69 9.58 2.87
N SER A 95 0.06 8.46 3.22
CA SER A 95 -1.21 8.45 3.96
C SER A 95 -1.38 7.16 4.75
N GLY A 96 -2.37 7.14 5.65
CA GLY A 96 -2.67 5.98 6.50
C GLY A 96 -1.80 5.92 7.76
N GLY A 97 -1.97 4.85 8.55
CA GLY A 97 -1.46 4.83 9.93
C GLY A 97 0.06 4.91 10.08
N GLY A 98 0.82 4.61 9.03
CA GLY A 98 2.29 4.66 8.99
C GLY A 98 2.87 6.07 9.04
N THR A 99 2.15 7.09 8.56
CA THR A 99 2.63 8.50 8.57
C THR A 99 2.88 9.01 9.98
N ARG A 100 2.16 8.46 10.96
CA ARG A 100 2.31 8.79 12.38
C ARG A 100 3.52 8.13 13.04
N ASN A 101 4.33 7.36 12.31
CA ASN A 101 5.63 6.87 12.77
C ASN A 101 6.73 7.83 12.28
N PRO A 102 7.23 8.74 13.11
CA PRO A 102 8.25 9.71 12.71
C PRO A 102 9.55 9.03 12.23
N GLU A 103 9.87 7.84 12.75
CA GLU A 103 11.07 7.11 12.34
C GLU A 103 10.92 6.49 10.95
N LEU A 104 9.72 6.03 10.59
CA LEU A 104 9.43 5.61 9.21
C LEU A 104 9.53 6.80 8.26
N MET A 105 8.94 7.94 8.62
CA MET A 105 8.97 9.16 7.82
C MET A 105 10.39 9.68 7.61
N ARG A 106 11.22 9.66 8.66
CA ARG A 106 12.64 10.01 8.58
C ARG A 106 13.38 9.08 7.62
N ARG A 107 13.24 7.77 7.79
CA ARG A 107 13.91 6.77 6.92
C ARG A 107 13.45 6.87 5.47
N LEU A 108 12.18 7.15 5.21
CA LEU A 108 11.68 7.37 3.84
C LEU A 108 12.39 8.55 3.18
N ARG A 109 12.59 9.66 3.89
CA ARG A 109 13.36 10.81 3.37
C ARG A 109 14.83 10.45 3.14
N ASP A 110 15.43 9.65 4.02
CA ASP A 110 16.83 9.22 3.85
C ASP A 110 17.02 8.33 2.62
N VAL A 111 16.08 7.42 2.33
CA VAL A 111 16.19 6.48 1.19
C VAL A 111 15.66 7.03 -0.13
N LEU A 112 14.96 8.16 -0.09
CA LEU A 112 14.44 8.88 -1.25
C LEU A 112 14.85 10.37 -1.20
N PRO A 113 16.16 10.68 -1.19
CA PRO A 113 16.62 12.07 -1.05
C PRO A 113 16.21 12.97 -2.22
N GLN A 114 15.92 12.39 -3.39
CA GLN A 114 15.43 13.10 -4.57
C GLN A 114 13.94 13.46 -4.52
N ALA A 115 13.17 12.84 -3.62
CA ALA A 115 11.72 13.01 -3.55
C ALA A 115 11.30 13.79 -2.30
N THR A 116 10.36 14.72 -2.46
CA THR A 116 9.72 15.36 -1.32
C THR A 116 8.72 14.40 -0.68
N VAL A 117 8.93 14.00 0.57
CA VAL A 117 7.99 13.15 1.32
C VAL A 117 7.02 14.04 2.10
N ALA A 118 5.75 14.07 1.68
CA ALA A 118 4.71 14.93 2.25
C ALA A 118 3.45 14.14 2.61
N ASP A 119 2.68 14.61 3.61
CA ASP A 119 1.38 14.02 3.94
C ASP A 119 0.35 14.35 2.85
N ALA A 120 -0.44 13.37 2.42
CA ALA A 120 -1.49 13.53 1.42
C ALA A 120 -2.54 14.60 1.84
N ASP A 121 -2.74 14.76 3.14
CA ASP A 121 -3.62 15.75 3.77
C ASP A 121 -3.25 17.18 3.37
N SER A 122 -1.95 17.45 3.14
CA SER A 122 -1.47 18.75 2.66
C SER A 122 -2.00 19.11 1.27
N ARG A 123 -2.57 18.14 0.54
CA ARG A 123 -3.17 18.30 -0.79
C ARG A 123 -4.71 18.24 -0.76
N GLY A 124 -5.33 18.38 0.41
CA GLY A 124 -6.79 18.46 0.57
C GLY A 124 -7.50 17.09 0.49
N VAL A 125 -6.76 15.99 0.57
CA VAL A 125 -7.34 14.65 0.69
C VAL A 125 -7.33 14.26 2.15
N ASP A 126 -8.51 14.27 2.79
CA ASP A 126 -8.66 13.73 4.14
C ASP A 126 -8.28 12.22 4.11
N PRO A 127 -7.31 11.79 4.93
CA PRO A 127 -6.76 10.44 4.89
C PRO A 127 -7.74 9.41 5.44
N ASP A 128 -8.71 9.81 6.27
CA ASP A 128 -9.79 8.95 6.74
C ASP A 128 -10.90 8.86 5.68
N ALA A 129 -11.10 9.93 4.89
CA ALA A 129 -12.08 9.94 3.81
C ALA A 129 -11.58 9.28 2.51
N LYS A 130 -10.27 9.23 2.25
CA LYS A 130 -9.70 8.80 0.95
C LYS A 130 -10.23 7.44 0.47
N GLU A 131 -10.43 6.48 1.38
CA GLU A 131 -10.91 5.14 1.03
C GLU A 131 -12.41 5.18 0.73
N VAL A 132 -13.19 5.93 1.50
CA VAL A 132 -14.62 6.16 1.25
C VAL A 132 -14.83 6.85 -0.09
N LEU A 133 -14.05 7.89 -0.38
CA LEU A 133 -14.07 8.60 -1.66
C LEU A 133 -13.71 7.67 -2.82
N MET A 134 -12.72 6.80 -2.65
CA MET A 134 -12.37 5.80 -3.65
C MET A 134 -13.52 4.82 -3.91
N TRP A 135 -14.24 4.37 -2.87
CA TRP A 135 -15.42 3.53 -3.05
C TRP A 135 -16.57 4.25 -3.75
N ALA A 136 -16.83 5.52 -3.40
CA ALA A 136 -17.84 6.33 -4.08
C ALA A 136 -17.49 6.53 -5.56
N LEU A 137 -16.22 6.82 -5.87
CA LEU A 137 -15.73 6.93 -7.25
C LEU A 137 -15.88 5.62 -8.01
N LEU A 138 -15.50 4.48 -7.41
CA LEU A 138 -15.68 3.17 -8.03
C LEU A 138 -17.15 2.90 -8.32
N GLY A 139 -18.06 3.20 -7.38
CA GLY A 139 -19.50 3.08 -7.60
C GLY A 139 -20.01 3.94 -8.75
N PHE A 140 -19.55 5.20 -8.84
CA PHE A 140 -19.85 6.09 -9.96
C PHE A 140 -19.35 5.51 -11.29
N LEU A 141 -18.11 5.04 -11.35
CA LEU A 141 -17.54 4.44 -12.56
C LEU A 141 -18.33 3.19 -12.98
N SER A 142 -18.69 2.32 -12.03
CA SER A 142 -19.56 1.16 -12.27
C SER A 142 -20.91 1.56 -12.82
N TRP A 143 -21.54 2.58 -12.23
CA TRP A 143 -22.85 3.08 -12.64
C TRP A 143 -22.85 3.62 -14.08
N HIS A 144 -21.74 4.23 -14.51
CA HIS A 144 -21.59 4.79 -15.85
C HIS A 144 -20.91 3.85 -16.86
N GLY A 145 -20.67 2.59 -16.50
CA GLY A 145 -20.02 1.61 -17.38
C GLY A 145 -18.54 1.92 -17.67
N LEU A 146 -17.90 2.73 -16.83
CA LEU A 146 -16.51 3.16 -16.99
C LEU A 146 -15.54 2.22 -16.27
N PRO A 147 -14.33 1.99 -16.82
CA PRO A 147 -13.32 1.19 -16.15
C PRO A 147 -12.88 1.78 -14.80
N GLY A 148 -12.83 0.96 -13.77
CA GLY A 148 -12.24 1.30 -12.46
C GLY A 148 -10.75 0.93 -12.36
N THR A 149 -10.21 0.27 -13.38
CA THR A 149 -8.78 -0.07 -13.47
C THR A 149 -8.02 1.01 -14.22
N VAL A 150 -6.88 1.44 -13.67
CA VAL A 150 -5.98 2.40 -14.32
C VAL A 150 -4.88 1.65 -15.09
N ILE A 151 -4.55 2.14 -16.28
CA ILE A 151 -3.37 1.72 -17.05
C ILE A 151 -2.25 2.73 -16.76
N GLY A 152 -1.11 2.23 -16.28
CA GLY A 152 0.08 3.03 -16.04
C GLY A 152 0.75 3.49 -17.34
N GLN A 153 1.71 4.40 -17.22
CA GLN A 153 2.48 4.92 -18.36
C GLN A 153 3.26 3.81 -19.10
N ASP A 154 3.58 2.71 -18.41
CA ASP A 154 4.23 1.53 -18.95
C ASP A 154 3.27 0.58 -19.71
N GLY A 155 2.01 0.99 -19.88
CA GLY A 155 0.98 0.21 -20.57
C GLY A 155 0.42 -0.96 -19.74
N ARG A 156 0.79 -1.08 -18.46
CA ARG A 156 0.34 -2.16 -17.59
C ARG A 156 -0.76 -1.69 -16.64
N THR A 157 -1.65 -2.60 -16.28
CA THR A 157 -2.63 -2.33 -15.21
C THR A 157 -1.98 -2.60 -13.85
N ALA A 158 -2.29 -1.78 -12.85
CA ALA A 158 -1.80 -1.98 -11.48
C ALA A 158 -2.23 -3.33 -10.87
N THR A 159 -3.27 -3.97 -11.43
CA THR A 159 -3.85 -5.23 -10.97
C THR A 159 -3.36 -6.45 -11.76
N GLY A 160 -2.62 -6.27 -12.85
CA GLY A 160 -2.29 -7.35 -13.79
C GLY A 160 -3.44 -7.81 -14.68
N ALA A 161 -4.57 -7.09 -14.69
CA ALA A 161 -5.65 -7.28 -15.64
C ALA A 161 -5.16 -7.06 -17.09
N SER A 162 -5.66 -7.86 -18.03
CA SER A 162 -5.30 -7.78 -19.45
C SER A 162 -5.82 -6.55 -20.19
N GLY A 163 -6.57 -5.68 -19.52
CA GLY A 163 -7.08 -4.43 -20.07
C GLY A 163 -8.04 -3.75 -19.11
N PRO A 164 -8.67 -2.63 -19.53
CA PRO A 164 -9.62 -1.89 -18.71
C PRO A 164 -10.81 -2.75 -18.28
N ARG A 165 -11.21 -2.69 -17.00
CA ARG A 165 -12.37 -3.41 -16.46
C ARG A 165 -13.27 -2.50 -15.64
N VAL A 166 -14.57 -2.58 -15.89
CA VAL A 166 -15.59 -2.08 -14.97
C VAL A 166 -15.51 -2.92 -13.70
N LEU A 167 -15.38 -2.27 -12.55
CA LEU A 167 -15.27 -2.93 -11.25
C LEU A 167 -16.62 -2.94 -10.54
N GLY A 168 -16.74 -3.75 -9.48
CA GLY A 168 -17.93 -3.79 -8.64
C GLY A 168 -19.08 -4.64 -9.21
N ARG A 169 -20.17 -4.68 -8.44
CA ARG A 169 -21.42 -5.35 -8.81
C ARG A 169 -22.57 -4.47 -8.29
N LEU A 170 -23.53 -4.18 -9.16
CA LEU A 170 -24.70 -3.38 -8.80
C LEU A 170 -25.81 -4.30 -8.29
N THR A 171 -26.28 -4.04 -7.08
CA THR A 171 -27.41 -4.77 -6.49
C THR A 171 -28.66 -3.89 -6.63
N PRO A 172 -29.66 -4.31 -7.42
CA PRO A 172 -30.92 -3.57 -7.54
C PRO A 172 -31.61 -3.42 -6.17
N GLY A 173 -32.22 -2.25 -5.95
CA GLY A 173 -33.08 -2.00 -4.80
C GLY A 173 -34.51 -2.51 -5.04
N ALA A 174 -35.50 -1.86 -4.41
CA ALA A 174 -36.92 -2.22 -4.55
C ALA A 174 -37.49 -2.01 -5.96
N ARG A 175 -36.78 -1.32 -6.86
CA ARG A 175 -37.19 -1.06 -8.25
C ARG A 175 -36.20 -1.68 -9.22
N PRO A 176 -36.66 -2.06 -10.44
CA PRO A 176 -35.78 -2.52 -11.49
C PRO A 176 -34.65 -1.52 -11.76
N LEU A 177 -33.42 -2.03 -11.84
CA LEU A 177 -32.24 -1.24 -12.13
C LEU A 177 -32.32 -0.71 -13.57
N ARG A 178 -32.27 0.62 -13.73
CA ARG A 178 -32.14 1.29 -15.03
C ARG A 178 -30.81 2.01 -15.06
N MET A 179 -29.90 1.49 -15.88
CA MET A 179 -28.57 2.05 -16.07
C MET A 179 -28.63 3.24 -17.04
N PRO A 180 -27.79 4.28 -16.87
CA PRO A 180 -27.58 5.27 -17.90
C PRO A 180 -26.86 4.64 -19.10
N ASP A 181 -26.90 5.33 -20.24
CA ASP A 181 -26.06 4.95 -21.38
C ASP A 181 -24.57 5.01 -20.97
N PRO A 182 -23.75 4.03 -21.39
CA PRO A 182 -22.34 4.01 -21.04
C PRO A 182 -21.62 5.26 -21.54
N SER A 183 -20.84 5.88 -20.66
CA SER A 183 -19.95 6.96 -21.06
C SER A 183 -18.67 6.36 -21.68
N SER A 184 -18.18 6.96 -22.76
CA SER A 184 -16.85 6.68 -23.32
C SER A 184 -15.80 7.71 -22.89
N THR A 185 -16.22 8.79 -22.23
CA THR A 185 -15.35 9.89 -21.81
C THR A 185 -14.59 9.51 -20.54
N PRO A 186 -13.23 9.51 -20.56
CA PRO A 186 -12.45 9.23 -19.37
C PRO A 186 -12.68 10.27 -18.28
N VAL A 187 -12.92 9.82 -17.04
CA VAL A 187 -13.02 10.72 -15.89
C VAL A 187 -11.62 11.21 -15.53
N ARG A 188 -11.41 12.52 -15.64
CA ARG A 188 -10.11 13.17 -15.35
C ARG A 188 -10.05 13.86 -13.99
N SER A 189 -11.21 14.18 -13.40
CA SER A 189 -11.29 14.87 -12.12
C SER A 189 -12.62 14.60 -11.43
N LEU A 190 -12.59 14.48 -10.11
CA LEU A 190 -13.76 14.50 -9.23
C LEU A 190 -13.69 15.77 -8.39
N ARG A 191 -14.79 16.55 -8.36
CA ARG A 191 -14.93 17.70 -7.47
C ARG A 191 -15.94 17.35 -6.39
N LEU A 192 -15.52 17.44 -5.14
CA LEU A 192 -16.42 17.40 -3.99
C LEU A 192 -16.96 18.81 -3.80
N VAL A 193 -18.28 18.96 -3.85
CA VAL A 193 -19.01 20.22 -3.66
C VAL A 193 -19.81 20.18 -2.38
#